data_AF-A0A6P4D3L8-F1
#
_entry.id   AF-A0A6P4D3L8-F1
#
_cell.length_a   1.000
_cell.length_b   1.000
_cell.length_c   1.000
_cell.angle_alpha   90.00
_cell.angle_beta   90.00
_cell.angle_gamma   90.00
#
_symmetry.space_group_name_H-M   'P 1'
#
loop_
_entity.id
_entity.type
_entity.pdbx_description
1 polymer ?
#
loop_
_entity_poly.entity_id
_entity_poly.type
_entity_poly.pdbx_seq_one_letter_code
_entity_poly.pdbx_strand_id
1 'polypeptide(L)'
;MAKKGLPNMMESFPSSSKSRTTKSAGNMNFSTLTRRFSTTPLGITIDLSASCKVILIGFTSSINNLLIIDKGIRLILDPKSHNALSMDTLPMVQASHSFSLPVGWLGHPIFRDKEGRELFVRRMPTFFETFPVVLVDGDGIVRADVPFRRAESKYSVEQVGVTVEFYGGKLNGVSYSDPATVKKYARRAQLGEIFELDRATLKSDGVFRSNPRGWFTFGHASFALLFFFGHIWHGARTLFRDVFAGIDPDLDAQVEFGAFQKLGNPTTRRQIA
;
A
#
# COMPACT_ATOMS: atom_id res chain seq x y z
N MET A 1 -30.95 41.74 34.25
CA MET A 1 -29.73 41.97 35.06
C MET A 1 -29.06 40.63 35.29
N ALA A 2 -27.78 40.36 35.06
CA ALA A 2 -26.68 41.02 34.37
C ALA A 2 -25.71 39.88 33.95
N LYS A 3 -25.19 39.96 32.71
CA LYS A 3 -24.08 39.14 32.19
C LYS A 3 -22.74 39.73 32.64
N LYS A 4 -21.65 38.94 32.48
CA LYS A 4 -20.20 39.26 32.41
C LYS A 4 -19.41 38.85 33.66
N GLY A 5 -18.22 38.26 33.58
CA GLY A 5 -17.32 38.14 32.43
C GLY A 5 -16.26 37.04 32.55
N LEU A 6 -15.85 36.55 31.37
CA LEU A 6 -14.55 35.93 31.11
C LEU A 6 -13.43 36.98 31.24
N PRO A 7 -12.17 36.55 31.40
CA PRO A 7 -11.02 37.22 30.80
C PRO A 7 -10.76 36.68 29.38
N ASN A 8 -10.56 37.60 28.44
CA ASN A 8 -10.26 37.37 27.02
C ASN A 8 -8.78 37.68 26.72
N MET A 9 -8.30 37.15 25.60
CA MET A 9 -6.92 37.07 25.08
C MET A 9 -6.07 38.36 25.06
N MET A 10 -4.74 38.16 24.99
CA MET A 10 -3.84 39.04 24.24
C MET A 10 -3.11 38.25 23.15
N GLU A 11 -3.21 38.75 21.92
CA GLU A 11 -2.68 38.23 20.66
C GLU A 11 -1.16 38.45 20.52
N SER A 12 -0.51 37.64 19.67
CA SER A 12 0.64 38.10 18.89
C SER A 12 0.69 37.41 17.52
N PHE A 13 1.11 38.22 16.53
CA PHE A 13 0.78 38.22 15.11
C PHE A 13 1.33 37.07 14.22
N PRO A 14 0.73 36.87 13.03
CA PRO A 14 1.24 35.96 12.01
C PRO A 14 2.40 36.59 11.23
N SER A 15 3.59 35.97 11.24
CA SER A 15 4.65 36.35 10.30
C SER A 15 4.44 35.67 8.96
N SER A 16 4.02 36.44 7.95
CA SER A 16 4.19 36.05 6.54
C SER A 16 5.62 36.35 6.12
N SER A 17 6.40 35.35 5.70
CA SER A 17 7.63 35.59 4.93
C SER A 17 7.38 35.21 3.48
N LYS A 18 7.20 36.24 2.64
CA LYS A 18 7.15 36.13 1.19
C LYS A 18 8.59 36.23 0.68
N SER A 19 9.29 35.11 0.52
CA SER A 19 10.62 35.11 -0.11
C SER A 19 10.46 34.94 -1.63
N ARG A 20 10.72 36.02 -2.35
CA ARG A 20 10.86 36.06 -3.81
C ARG A 20 12.28 35.58 -4.14
N THR A 21 12.47 34.32 -4.52
CA THR A 21 13.75 33.84 -5.05
C THR A 21 13.78 34.00 -6.57
N THR A 22 14.74 34.78 -7.02
CA THR A 22 15.12 35.01 -8.40
C THR A 22 15.63 33.73 -9.06
N LYS A 23 15.22 33.49 -10.31
CA LYS A 23 15.79 32.46 -11.19
C LYS A 23 17.32 32.62 -11.27
N SER A 24 18.06 31.54 -11.01
CA SER A 24 19.28 31.26 -11.77
C SER A 24 19.32 29.77 -12.11
N ALA A 25 19.30 29.48 -13.40
CA ALA A 25 19.54 28.15 -13.93
C ALA A 25 20.99 27.75 -13.69
N GLY A 26 21.21 26.57 -13.10
CA GLY A 26 22.53 25.98 -12.93
C GLY A 26 22.45 24.50 -13.29
N ASN A 27 22.90 24.18 -14.49
CA ASN A 27 23.00 22.82 -15.03
C ASN A 27 24.26 22.17 -14.44
N MET A 28 24.17 21.02 -13.77
CA MET A 28 25.34 20.21 -13.42
C MET A 28 25.23 18.82 -14.02
N ASN A 29 25.97 18.65 -15.12
CA ASN A 29 26.19 17.40 -15.84
C ASN A 29 27.19 16.53 -15.07
N PHE A 30 26.85 15.27 -14.79
CA PHE A 30 27.82 14.26 -14.38
C PHE A 30 28.30 13.47 -15.62
N SER A 31 29.62 13.32 -15.71
CA SER A 31 30.37 12.76 -16.83
C SER A 31 30.00 11.30 -17.15
N THR A 32 29.71 11.04 -18.43
CA THR A 32 29.63 9.69 -19.03
C THR A 32 30.97 9.39 -19.70
N LEU A 33 31.74 8.43 -19.19
CA LEU A 33 32.96 7.96 -19.84
C LEU A 33 32.62 6.81 -20.79
N THR A 34 32.62 7.09 -22.09
CA THR A 34 32.53 6.11 -23.16
C THR A 34 33.91 5.57 -23.47
N ARG A 35 34.15 4.25 -23.37
CA ARG A 35 35.28 3.61 -24.04
C ARG A 35 34.79 2.40 -24.83
N ARG A 36 34.87 2.53 -26.16
CA ARG A 36 34.59 1.51 -27.16
C ARG A 36 35.91 0.79 -27.48
N PHE A 37 35.93 -0.52 -27.42
CA PHE A 37 36.85 -1.35 -28.21
C PHE A 37 36.05 -2.49 -28.84
N SER A 38 36.21 -2.64 -30.14
CA SER A 38 35.57 -3.63 -31.00
C SER A 38 36.58 -4.70 -31.39
N THR A 39 36.22 -5.97 -31.25
CA THR A 39 36.78 -7.06 -32.07
C THR A 39 35.88 -8.28 -31.97
N THR A 40 35.27 -8.65 -33.09
CA THR A 40 34.64 -9.95 -33.31
C THR A 40 35.72 -10.97 -33.67
N PRO A 41 35.67 -12.19 -33.14
CA PRO A 41 35.86 -13.33 -34.04
C PRO A 41 34.82 -14.45 -33.84
N LEU A 42 34.60 -15.14 -34.95
CA LEU A 42 33.72 -16.27 -35.19
C LEU A 42 34.40 -17.57 -34.73
N GLY A 43 33.66 -18.47 -34.05
CA GLY A 43 33.89 -19.93 -34.16
C GLY A 43 34.41 -20.71 -32.95
N ILE A 44 33.67 -21.78 -32.66
CA ILE A 44 34.08 -23.11 -32.14
C ILE A 44 34.09 -23.35 -30.60
N THR A 45 33.48 -24.50 -30.31
CA THR A 45 33.06 -25.32 -29.15
C THR A 45 34.11 -25.76 -28.10
N ILE A 46 33.59 -26.15 -26.90
CA ILE A 46 34.13 -27.07 -25.84
C ILE A 46 35.19 -26.43 -24.90
N ASP A 47 35.27 -26.60 -23.57
CA ASP A 47 34.50 -27.19 -22.45
C ASP A 47 35.26 -26.84 -21.14
N LEU A 48 34.62 -27.08 -19.99
CA LEU A 48 35.17 -27.34 -18.65
C LEU A 48 35.89 -26.24 -17.83
N SER A 49 35.28 -26.03 -16.66
CA SER A 49 35.87 -25.68 -15.37
C SER A 49 36.10 -24.19 -15.05
N ALA A 50 35.27 -23.67 -14.15
CA ALA A 50 35.70 -22.64 -13.20
C ALA A 50 34.96 -22.84 -11.87
N SER A 51 35.72 -23.38 -10.92
CA SER A 51 35.39 -23.60 -9.51
C SER A 51 34.84 -22.35 -8.83
N CYS A 52 33.67 -22.44 -8.21
CA CYS A 52 33.13 -21.40 -7.34
C CYS A 52 33.52 -21.72 -5.88
N LYS A 53 34.44 -20.94 -5.31
CA LYS A 53 34.70 -20.94 -3.86
C LYS A 53 33.59 -20.16 -3.15
N VAL A 54 32.66 -20.88 -2.54
CA VAL A 54 31.69 -20.34 -1.58
C VAL A 54 32.36 -20.24 -0.22
N ILE A 55 32.49 -19.04 0.32
CA ILE A 55 32.84 -18.83 1.74
C ILE A 55 31.53 -18.71 2.51
N LEU A 56 31.19 -19.76 3.26
CA LEU A 56 30.02 -19.82 4.13
C LEU A 56 30.42 -19.30 5.51
N ILE A 57 29.88 -18.16 5.93
CA ILE A 57 29.94 -17.70 7.33
C ILE A 57 28.61 -18.08 7.97
N GLY A 58 28.62 -19.12 8.80
CA GLY A 58 27.44 -19.65 9.47
C GLY A 58 26.99 -18.78 10.64
N PHE A 59 25.70 -18.44 10.68
CA PHE A 59 25.00 -18.09 11.92
C PHE A 59 24.24 -19.33 12.38
N THR A 60 24.63 -19.89 13.52
CA THR A 60 23.87 -20.92 14.21
C THR A 60 22.69 -20.26 14.92
N SER A 61 21.47 -20.45 14.41
CA SER A 61 20.25 -20.23 15.18
C SER A 61 19.35 -21.44 15.04
N SER A 62 19.04 -22.06 16.17
CA SER A 62 18.15 -23.22 16.27
C SER A 62 16.73 -22.76 15.91
N ILE A 63 16.31 -22.99 14.67
CA ILE A 63 14.91 -22.81 14.24
C ILE A 63 14.46 -24.13 13.64
N ASN A 64 13.46 -24.71 14.30
CA ASN A 64 12.84 -25.97 13.94
C ASN A 64 12.29 -25.95 12.50
N ASN A 65 12.54 -27.07 11.82
CA ASN A 65 12.13 -27.43 10.48
C ASN A 65 10.66 -27.11 10.13
N LEU A 66 10.46 -26.52 8.95
CA LEU A 66 9.28 -26.76 8.09
C LEU A 66 9.61 -26.37 6.64
N LEU A 67 10.48 -27.16 6.00
CA LEU A 67 10.61 -27.21 4.54
C LEU A 67 9.77 -28.38 4.03
N ILE A 68 8.58 -28.09 3.52
CA ILE A 68 7.92 -29.00 2.57
C ILE A 68 8.49 -28.63 1.20
N ILE A 69 9.38 -29.50 0.71
CA ILE A 69 9.87 -29.53 -0.66
C ILE A 69 8.73 -30.06 -1.51
N ASP A 70 8.10 -29.21 -2.34
CA ASP A 70 7.28 -29.72 -3.42
C ASP A 70 8.15 -29.93 -4.67
N LYS A 71 8.17 -31.17 -5.14
CA LYS A 71 8.98 -31.65 -6.26
C LYS A 71 8.27 -31.33 -7.56
N GLY A 72 9.00 -30.70 -8.49
CA GLY A 72 8.88 -30.99 -9.91
C GLY A 72 8.09 -30.00 -10.75
N ILE A 73 8.79 -29.06 -11.39
CA ILE A 73 8.36 -28.52 -12.68
C ILE A 73 9.50 -28.72 -13.68
N ARG A 74 9.28 -29.68 -14.59
CA ARG A 74 10.11 -29.94 -15.77
C ARG A 74 9.68 -28.94 -16.85
N LEU A 75 10.50 -27.92 -17.10
CA LEU A 75 10.22 -26.93 -18.14
C LEU A 75 10.61 -27.52 -19.51
N ILE A 76 9.59 -27.93 -20.27
CA ILE A 76 9.70 -28.15 -21.72
C ILE A 76 9.40 -26.80 -22.37
N LEU A 77 10.33 -26.29 -23.18
CA LEU A 77 10.12 -25.12 -24.03
C LEU A 77 9.30 -25.56 -25.25
N ASP A 78 8.19 -24.88 -25.51
CA ASP A 78 7.42 -25.03 -26.76
C ASP A 78 7.46 -23.72 -27.56
N PRO A 79 7.46 -23.79 -28.90
CA PRO A 79 8.03 -22.76 -29.77
C PRO A 79 7.07 -21.59 -30.04
N LYS A 80 7.67 -20.43 -30.30
CA LYS A 80 7.02 -19.23 -30.84
C LYS A 80 6.16 -19.57 -32.07
N SER A 81 4.87 -19.23 -32.02
CA SER A 81 4.11 -18.92 -33.22
C SER A 81 3.12 -17.78 -32.98
N HIS A 82 2.79 -17.09 -34.06
CA HIS A 82 2.35 -15.70 -34.15
C HIS A 82 0.84 -15.48 -33.91
N ASN A 83 0.53 -14.22 -33.54
CA ASN A 83 -0.74 -13.48 -33.69
C ASN A 83 -1.69 -13.37 -32.49
N ALA A 84 -1.61 -12.17 -31.90
CA ALA A 84 -2.69 -11.25 -31.53
C ALA A 84 -3.78 -11.71 -30.54
N LEU A 85 -3.73 -11.10 -29.34
CA LEU A 85 -4.79 -10.22 -28.86
C LEU A 85 -4.22 -9.33 -27.75
N SER A 86 -4.36 -8.02 -27.91
CA SER A 86 -4.06 -7.06 -26.84
C SER A 86 -4.98 -7.36 -25.67
N MET A 87 -4.41 -7.85 -24.56
CA MET A 87 -5.11 -7.76 -23.29
C MET A 87 -5.11 -6.30 -22.89
N ASP A 88 -6.15 -5.59 -23.33
CA ASP A 88 -6.52 -4.33 -22.73
C ASP A 88 -6.61 -4.52 -21.22
N THR A 89 -5.92 -3.63 -20.55
CA THR A 89 -5.76 -3.56 -19.10
C THR A 89 -7.14 -3.58 -18.46
N LEU A 90 -7.56 -4.74 -17.94
CA LEU A 90 -8.77 -4.81 -17.11
C LEU A 90 -8.54 -3.95 -15.86
N PRO A 91 -9.49 -3.06 -15.51
CA PRO A 91 -9.37 -2.23 -14.34
C PRO A 91 -9.26 -3.13 -13.11
N MET A 92 -8.27 -2.79 -12.28
CA MET A 92 -7.83 -3.51 -11.10
C MET A 92 -9.04 -3.94 -10.24
N VAL A 93 -9.39 -5.24 -10.29
CA VAL A 93 -10.42 -5.83 -9.43
C VAL A 93 -9.96 -5.64 -7.99
N GLN A 94 -10.59 -4.69 -7.31
CA GLN A 94 -10.34 -4.42 -5.92
C GLN A 94 -10.91 -5.61 -5.12
N ALA A 95 -9.99 -6.29 -4.46
CA ALA A 95 -10.22 -7.28 -3.42
C ALA A 95 -10.56 -8.72 -3.90
N SER A 96 -9.50 -9.52 -4.03
CA SER A 96 -9.61 -10.97 -3.83
C SER A 96 -10.05 -11.22 -2.39
N HIS A 97 -11.34 -11.47 -2.19
CA HIS A 97 -11.83 -12.20 -1.02
C HIS A 97 -10.95 -13.45 -0.90
N SER A 98 -10.27 -13.64 0.25
CA SER A 98 -9.54 -14.85 0.67
C SER A 98 -9.58 -16.00 -0.35
N PHE A 99 -8.70 -15.97 -1.36
CA PHE A 99 -8.55 -17.05 -2.34
C PHE A 99 -9.86 -17.63 -2.94
N SER A 100 -10.93 -16.85 -3.06
CA SER A 100 -12.09 -17.29 -3.85
C SER A 100 -11.78 -17.03 -5.32
N LEU A 101 -11.84 -18.06 -6.15
CA LEU A 101 -11.45 -17.96 -7.55
C LEU A 101 -12.58 -17.28 -8.35
N PRO A 102 -12.32 -16.19 -9.08
CA PRO A 102 -13.32 -15.59 -9.93
C PRO A 102 -13.64 -16.54 -11.10
N VAL A 103 -14.91 -16.90 -11.23
CA VAL A 103 -15.41 -17.81 -12.27
C VAL A 103 -15.90 -17.01 -13.47
N GLY A 104 -16.62 -15.92 -13.24
CA GLY A 104 -17.16 -15.10 -14.31
C GLY A 104 -17.85 -13.84 -13.82
N TRP A 105 -17.93 -12.83 -14.69
CA TRP A 105 -18.68 -11.60 -14.42
C TRP A 105 -20.18 -11.86 -14.54
N LEU A 106 -20.96 -11.41 -13.55
CA LEU A 106 -22.41 -11.63 -13.55
C LEU A 106 -23.17 -10.64 -14.43
N GLY A 107 -22.55 -9.52 -14.81
CA GLY A 107 -23.21 -8.42 -15.51
C GLY A 107 -23.31 -7.17 -14.63
N HIS A 108 -23.57 -6.04 -15.28
CA HIS A 108 -23.77 -4.77 -14.60
C HIS A 108 -25.21 -4.69 -14.05
N PRO A 109 -25.39 -4.55 -12.72
CA PRO A 109 -26.71 -4.42 -12.13
C PRO A 109 -27.22 -2.98 -12.20
N ILE A 110 -28.40 -2.78 -12.77
CA ILE A 110 -29.15 -1.52 -12.73
C ILE A 110 -30.30 -1.69 -11.75
N PHE A 111 -30.32 -0.88 -10.69
CA PHE A 111 -31.41 -0.86 -9.73
C PHE A 111 -32.43 0.19 -10.14
N ARG A 112 -33.72 -0.13 -10.01
CA ARG A 112 -34.80 0.81 -10.29
C ARG A 112 -35.84 0.78 -9.19
N ASP A 113 -36.43 1.93 -8.87
CA ASP A 113 -37.62 1.95 -8.02
C ASP A 113 -38.90 1.65 -8.81
N LYS A 114 -40.04 1.61 -8.12
CA LYS A 114 -41.37 1.43 -8.74
C LYS A 114 -41.75 2.52 -9.77
N GLU A 115 -41.13 3.68 -9.71
CA GLU A 115 -41.34 4.80 -10.65
C GLU A 115 -40.41 4.66 -11.88
N GLY A 116 -39.54 3.64 -11.90
CA GLY A 116 -38.60 3.36 -12.98
C GLY A 116 -37.33 4.22 -12.93
N ARG A 117 -37.13 5.00 -11.86
CA ARG A 117 -35.91 5.80 -11.67
C ARG A 117 -34.73 4.91 -11.36
N GLU A 118 -33.61 5.18 -12.01
CA GLU A 118 -32.36 4.48 -11.74
C GLU A 118 -31.80 4.87 -10.36
N LEU A 119 -31.35 3.86 -9.64
CA LEU A 119 -30.75 3.98 -8.31
C LEU A 119 -29.32 3.43 -8.31
N PHE A 120 -28.45 4.12 -7.58
CA PHE A 120 -27.04 3.79 -7.42
C PHE A 120 -26.76 3.35 -5.99
N VAL A 121 -26.11 2.19 -5.85
CA VAL A 121 -25.65 1.70 -4.54
C VAL A 121 -24.42 2.49 -4.11
N ARG A 122 -24.45 3.08 -2.91
CA ARG A 122 -23.28 3.76 -2.35
C ARG A 122 -22.14 2.76 -2.11
N ARG A 123 -21.00 2.96 -2.78
CA ARG A 123 -19.82 2.11 -2.62
C ARG A 123 -19.21 2.21 -1.22
N MET A 124 -18.67 1.10 -0.73
CA MET A 124 -17.92 1.04 0.54
C MET A 124 -16.55 1.74 0.40
N PRO A 125 -16.26 2.77 1.20
CA PRO A 125 -14.93 3.38 1.22
C PRO A 125 -13.90 2.45 1.88
N THR A 126 -12.63 2.60 1.52
CA THR A 126 -11.51 1.72 1.95
C THR A 126 -11.32 1.61 3.47
N PHE A 127 -11.72 2.62 4.24
CA PHE A 127 -11.53 2.63 5.69
C PHE A 127 -12.51 1.73 6.46
N PHE A 128 -13.65 1.37 5.85
CA PHE A 128 -14.73 0.67 6.54
C PHE A 128 -14.63 -0.84 6.36
N GLU A 129 -14.68 -1.58 7.48
CA GLU A 129 -14.83 -3.05 7.48
C GLU A 129 -16.27 -3.48 7.18
N THR A 130 -17.23 -2.70 7.66
CA THR A 130 -18.67 -2.88 7.42
C THR A 130 -19.28 -1.55 7.03
N PHE A 131 -20.21 -1.55 6.08
CA PHE A 131 -20.83 -0.33 5.60
C PHE A 131 -22.30 -0.59 5.21
N PRO A 132 -23.23 0.34 5.49
CA PRO A 132 -24.66 0.14 5.26
C PRO A 132 -24.99 0.13 3.76
N VAL A 133 -26.09 -0.53 3.41
CA VAL A 133 -26.63 -0.52 2.05
C VAL A 133 -27.57 0.66 1.91
N VAL A 134 -27.17 1.64 1.11
CA VAL A 134 -27.96 2.84 0.77
C VAL A 134 -27.98 2.99 -0.74
N LEU A 135 -29.17 3.23 -1.29
CA LEU A 135 -29.41 3.49 -2.70
C LEU A 135 -29.83 4.94 -2.87
N VAL A 136 -29.15 5.64 -3.76
CA VAL A 136 -29.38 7.05 -4.10
C VAL A 136 -29.79 7.20 -5.56
N ASP A 137 -30.57 8.22 -5.88
CA ASP A 137 -30.82 8.58 -7.28
C ASP A 137 -29.65 9.37 -7.90
N GLY A 138 -29.81 9.84 -9.13
CA GLY A 138 -28.81 10.65 -9.84
C GLY A 138 -28.48 11.99 -9.19
N ASP A 139 -29.37 12.50 -8.33
CA ASP A 139 -29.16 13.75 -7.58
C ASP A 139 -28.51 13.50 -6.20
N GLY A 140 -28.22 12.24 -5.87
CA GLY A 140 -27.66 11.84 -4.58
C GLY A 140 -28.69 11.78 -3.44
N ILE A 141 -29.99 11.84 -3.75
CA ILE A 141 -31.07 11.74 -2.77
C ILE A 141 -31.29 10.26 -2.42
N VAL A 142 -31.40 9.94 -1.14
CA VAL A 142 -31.66 8.58 -0.68
C VAL A 142 -33.08 8.15 -1.07
N ARG A 143 -33.19 7.03 -1.78
CA ARG A 143 -34.46 6.48 -2.24
C ARG A 143 -34.76 5.11 -1.66
N ALA A 144 -33.75 4.32 -1.34
CA ALA A 144 -33.94 3.04 -0.67
C ALA A 144 -32.76 2.68 0.24
N ASP A 145 -33.01 1.85 1.24
CA ASP A 145 -31.99 1.32 2.15
C ASP A 145 -32.34 -0.10 2.64
N VAL A 146 -31.38 -0.71 3.34
CA VAL A 146 -31.64 -1.90 4.15
C VAL A 146 -31.63 -1.46 5.62
N PRO A 147 -32.80 -1.23 6.23
CA PRO A 147 -32.88 -0.64 7.55
C PRO A 147 -32.39 -1.62 8.62
N PHE A 148 -31.64 -1.11 9.59
CA PHE A 148 -31.22 -1.88 10.76
C PHE A 148 -32.42 -2.16 11.70
N ARG A 149 -33.18 -1.12 12.05
CA ARG A 149 -34.45 -1.24 12.80
C ARG A 149 -35.62 -1.13 11.83
N ARG A 150 -36.53 -2.11 11.86
CA ARG A 150 -37.65 -2.19 10.90
C ARG A 150 -38.91 -1.42 11.32
N ALA A 151 -39.04 -1.05 12.59
CA ALA A 151 -40.27 -0.48 13.15
C ALA A 151 -40.71 0.85 12.49
N GLU A 152 -39.75 1.68 12.08
CA GLU A 152 -39.99 3.02 11.50
C GLU A 152 -39.39 3.13 10.09
N SER A 153 -39.19 2.00 9.42
CA SER A 153 -38.62 2.00 8.07
C SER A 153 -39.57 2.69 7.08
N LYS A 154 -39.01 3.61 6.28
CA LYS A 154 -39.70 4.32 5.19
C LYS A 154 -39.09 4.05 3.81
N TYR A 155 -37.84 3.61 3.78
CA TYR A 155 -37.04 3.44 2.57
C TYR A 155 -36.70 1.97 2.30
N SER A 156 -37.42 1.01 2.90
CA SER A 156 -37.07 -0.39 2.69
C SER A 156 -37.29 -0.79 1.22
N VAL A 157 -36.46 -1.72 0.75
CA VAL A 157 -36.57 -2.31 -0.59
C VAL A 157 -37.99 -2.78 -0.90
N GLU A 158 -38.70 -3.35 0.08
CA GLU A 158 -40.09 -3.81 -0.06
C GLU A 158 -41.08 -2.67 -0.23
N GLN A 159 -40.95 -1.58 0.54
CA GLN A 159 -41.86 -0.43 0.49
C GLN A 159 -41.68 0.40 -0.78
N VAL A 160 -40.43 0.55 -1.21
CA VAL A 160 -40.05 1.31 -2.40
C VAL A 160 -40.29 0.50 -3.68
N GLY A 161 -40.28 -0.84 -3.58
CA GLY A 161 -40.48 -1.74 -4.72
C GLY A 161 -39.26 -1.75 -5.65
N VAL A 162 -38.06 -1.83 -5.08
CA VAL A 162 -36.83 -1.80 -5.88
C VAL A 162 -36.66 -3.11 -6.64
N THR A 163 -36.36 -3.02 -7.93
CA THR A 163 -35.98 -4.14 -8.80
C THR A 163 -34.52 -4.02 -9.22
N VAL A 164 -33.93 -5.13 -9.66
CA VAL A 164 -32.59 -5.14 -10.25
C VAL A 164 -32.63 -5.87 -11.59
N GLU A 165 -32.02 -5.28 -12.61
CA GLU A 165 -31.87 -5.85 -13.95
C GLU A 165 -30.39 -5.89 -14.33
N PHE A 166 -29.95 -6.98 -14.94
CA PHE A 166 -28.55 -7.19 -15.31
C PHE A 166 -28.31 -7.00 -16.81
N TYR A 167 -27.23 -6.29 -17.13
CA TYR A 167 -26.78 -6.06 -18.51
C TYR A 167 -25.36 -6.60 -18.70
N GLY A 168 -25.20 -7.45 -19.73
CA GLY A 168 -23.96 -8.19 -19.99
C GLY A 168 -23.71 -9.31 -18.97
N GLY A 169 -22.58 -10.01 -19.14
CA GLY A 169 -22.17 -11.10 -18.25
C GLY A 169 -23.14 -12.29 -18.21
N LYS A 170 -23.04 -13.11 -17.17
CA LYS A 170 -23.80 -14.36 -17.02
C LYS A 170 -25.31 -14.15 -16.85
N LEU A 171 -25.75 -13.03 -16.26
CA LEU A 171 -27.16 -12.76 -15.96
C LEU A 171 -27.78 -11.76 -16.93
N ASN A 172 -27.23 -11.59 -18.14
CA ASN A 172 -27.72 -10.62 -19.11
C ASN A 172 -29.23 -10.77 -19.38
N GLY A 173 -29.97 -9.67 -19.29
CA GLY A 173 -31.42 -9.60 -19.53
C GLY A 173 -32.28 -10.21 -18.42
N VAL A 174 -31.67 -10.63 -17.30
CA VAL A 174 -32.41 -11.17 -16.15
C VAL A 174 -32.78 -10.03 -15.21
N SER A 175 -34.06 -9.97 -14.83
CA SER A 175 -34.58 -9.05 -13.82
C SER A 175 -35.10 -9.80 -12.60
N TYR A 176 -34.87 -9.22 -11.42
CA TYR A 176 -35.36 -9.72 -10.14
C TYR A 176 -36.17 -8.62 -9.44
N SER A 177 -37.34 -9.00 -8.92
CA SER A 177 -38.21 -8.15 -8.11
C SER A 177 -38.36 -8.64 -6.68
N ASP A 178 -37.88 -9.85 -6.36
CA ASP A 178 -37.99 -10.39 -5.03
C ASP A 178 -37.04 -9.63 -4.05
N PRO A 179 -37.57 -9.08 -2.94
CA PRO A 179 -36.77 -8.22 -2.07
C PRO A 179 -35.53 -8.90 -1.50
N ALA A 180 -35.57 -10.21 -1.27
CA ALA A 180 -34.45 -10.97 -0.72
C ALA A 180 -33.24 -10.97 -1.67
N THR A 181 -33.47 -11.26 -2.96
CA THR A 181 -32.44 -11.28 -3.99
C THR A 181 -31.99 -9.89 -4.37
N VAL A 182 -32.89 -8.91 -4.44
CA VAL A 182 -32.52 -7.50 -4.67
C VAL A 182 -31.57 -7.02 -3.57
N LYS A 183 -31.89 -7.26 -2.29
CA LYS A 183 -31.00 -6.93 -1.17
C LYS A 183 -29.67 -7.68 -1.21
N LYS A 184 -29.67 -8.95 -1.67
CA LYS A 184 -28.43 -9.73 -1.86
C LYS A 184 -27.53 -9.08 -2.89
N TYR A 185 -28.05 -8.68 -4.05
CA TYR A 185 -27.25 -8.04 -5.09
C TYR A 185 -26.85 -6.60 -4.71
N ALA A 186 -27.70 -5.85 -4.03
CA ALA A 186 -27.35 -4.52 -3.51
C ALA A 186 -26.14 -4.58 -2.55
N ARG A 187 -26.11 -5.54 -1.61
CA ARG A 187 -24.94 -5.76 -0.74
C ARG A 187 -23.66 -6.06 -1.51
N ARG A 188 -23.75 -6.77 -2.64
CA ARG A 188 -22.58 -7.11 -3.47
C ARG A 188 -22.14 -5.94 -4.34
N ALA A 189 -23.10 -5.20 -4.90
CA ALA A 189 -22.87 -3.96 -5.62
C ALA A 189 -22.27 -2.86 -4.73
N GLN A 190 -22.31 -2.99 -3.41
CA GLN A 190 -21.58 -2.08 -2.53
C GLN A 190 -20.05 -2.16 -2.71
N LEU A 191 -19.54 -3.33 -3.12
CA LEU A 191 -18.10 -3.61 -3.24
C LEU A 191 -17.52 -3.27 -4.62
N GLY A 192 -18.36 -3.22 -5.65
CA GLY A 192 -17.86 -3.11 -7.02
C GLY A 192 -18.75 -3.81 -8.03
N GLU A 193 -18.16 -4.15 -9.16
CA GLU A 193 -18.74 -5.11 -10.11
C GLU A 193 -18.92 -6.49 -9.47
N ILE A 194 -19.92 -7.23 -9.92
CA ILE A 194 -20.31 -8.48 -9.28
C ILE A 194 -19.78 -9.67 -10.07
N PHE A 195 -19.04 -10.55 -9.38
CA PHE A 195 -18.45 -11.76 -9.96
C PHE A 195 -18.98 -13.02 -9.30
N GLU A 196 -19.13 -14.11 -10.03
CA GLU A 196 -19.26 -15.45 -9.47
C GLU A 196 -17.91 -15.90 -8.90
N LEU A 197 -17.91 -16.41 -7.68
CA LEU A 197 -16.70 -16.79 -6.95
C LEU A 197 -16.82 -18.25 -6.51
N ASP A 198 -15.84 -19.08 -6.88
CA ASP A 198 -15.71 -20.43 -6.36
C ASP A 198 -15.04 -20.37 -4.98
N ARG A 199 -15.77 -20.85 -3.99
CA ARG A 199 -15.34 -20.90 -2.59
C ARG A 199 -14.93 -22.30 -2.13
N ALA A 200 -15.33 -23.34 -2.86
CA ALA A 200 -15.21 -24.73 -2.43
C ALA A 200 -13.76 -25.24 -2.61
N THR A 201 -13.14 -24.92 -3.74
CA THR A 201 -11.79 -25.40 -4.09
C THR A 201 -10.74 -25.09 -3.02
N LEU A 202 -10.74 -23.84 -2.50
CA LEU A 202 -9.76 -23.38 -1.53
C LEU A 202 -10.33 -23.19 -0.12
N LYS A 203 -11.57 -23.65 0.14
CA LYS A 203 -12.28 -23.50 1.43
C LYS A 203 -12.23 -22.06 1.97
N SER A 204 -12.47 -21.09 1.07
CA SER A 204 -12.36 -19.65 1.38
C SER A 204 -13.31 -19.21 2.51
N ASP A 205 -12.78 -18.46 3.47
CA ASP A 205 -13.53 -17.97 4.66
C ASP A 205 -14.42 -16.76 4.35
N GLY A 206 -14.14 -16.02 3.27
CA GLY A 206 -14.94 -14.89 2.80
C GLY A 206 -14.43 -13.53 3.28
N VAL A 207 -13.25 -13.48 3.90
CA VAL A 207 -12.63 -12.26 4.43
C VAL A 207 -11.62 -11.70 3.41
N PHE A 208 -11.48 -10.38 3.33
CA PHE A 208 -10.51 -9.79 2.41
C PHE A 208 -9.05 -10.08 2.81
N ARG A 209 -8.15 -10.07 1.82
CA ARG A 209 -6.71 -10.21 1.99
C ARG A 209 -5.98 -9.13 1.20
N SER A 210 -4.79 -8.75 1.69
CA SER A 210 -3.88 -7.87 0.97
C SER A 210 -3.20 -8.60 -0.19
N ASN A 211 -2.70 -7.83 -1.16
CA ASN A 211 -2.04 -8.36 -2.34
C ASN A 211 -0.50 -8.32 -2.19
N PRO A 212 0.27 -8.95 -3.10
CA PRO A 212 1.73 -8.92 -3.05
C PRO A 212 2.33 -7.50 -3.07
N ARG A 213 1.66 -6.53 -3.71
CA ARG A 213 2.07 -5.12 -3.68
C ARG A 213 2.03 -4.56 -2.25
N GLY A 214 0.94 -4.80 -1.51
CA GLY A 214 0.82 -4.41 -0.11
C GLY A 214 1.87 -5.05 0.78
N TRP A 215 2.09 -6.37 0.63
CA TRP A 215 3.13 -7.09 1.37
C TRP A 215 4.54 -6.58 1.06
N PHE A 216 4.84 -6.33 -0.22
CA PHE A 216 6.10 -5.75 -0.65
C PHE A 216 6.33 -4.38 -0.01
N THR A 217 5.34 -3.49 -0.10
CA THR A 217 5.42 -2.14 0.47
C THR A 217 5.63 -2.20 1.98
N PHE A 218 4.86 -3.02 2.70
CA PHE A 218 5.01 -3.17 4.14
C PHE A 218 6.40 -3.66 4.55
N GLY A 219 6.89 -4.72 3.88
CA GLY A 219 8.20 -5.29 4.16
C GLY A 219 9.32 -4.29 3.92
N HIS A 220 9.32 -3.60 2.77
CA HIS A 220 10.37 -2.64 2.44
C HIS A 220 10.35 -1.40 3.32
N ALA A 221 9.16 -0.88 3.65
CA ALA A 221 9.04 0.25 4.56
C ALA A 221 9.60 -0.11 5.95
N SER A 222 9.30 -1.31 6.44
CA SER A 222 9.78 -1.80 7.74
C SER A 222 11.30 -2.02 7.73
N PHE A 223 11.84 -2.70 6.72
CA PHE A 223 13.28 -2.95 6.64
C PHE A 223 14.10 -1.69 6.39
N ALA A 224 13.59 -0.73 5.61
CA ALA A 224 14.25 0.56 5.42
C ALA A 224 14.40 1.30 6.76
N LEU A 225 13.38 1.27 7.62
CA LEU A 225 13.44 1.86 8.95
C LEU A 225 14.47 1.16 9.85
N LEU A 226 14.53 -0.18 9.81
CA LEU A 226 15.52 -0.95 10.56
C LEU A 226 16.96 -0.67 10.08
N PHE A 227 17.16 -0.58 8.75
CA PHE A 227 18.46 -0.27 8.17
C PHE A 227 18.89 1.16 8.44
N PHE A 228 17.95 2.11 8.54
CA PHE A 228 18.26 3.45 9.00
C PHE A 228 18.86 3.43 10.41
N PHE A 229 18.26 2.68 11.34
CA PHE A 229 18.84 2.54 12.68
C PHE A 229 20.21 1.84 12.66
N GLY A 230 20.35 0.77 11.86
CA GLY A 230 21.63 0.09 11.66
C GLY A 230 22.71 1.04 11.12
N HIS A 231 22.36 1.92 10.18
CA HIS A 231 23.26 2.92 9.63
C HIS A 231 23.73 3.91 10.70
N ILE A 232 22.82 4.46 11.52
CA ILE A 232 23.17 5.37 12.62
C ILE A 232 24.07 4.67 13.64
N TRP A 233 23.71 3.45 14.04
CA TRP A 233 24.49 2.66 14.99
C TRP A 233 25.92 2.38 14.49
N HIS A 234 26.05 1.84 13.28
CA HIS A 234 27.36 1.52 12.70
C HIS A 234 28.18 2.77 12.35
N GLY A 235 27.52 3.85 11.94
CA GLY A 235 28.15 5.15 11.72
C GLY A 235 28.78 5.69 12.99
N ALA A 236 28.01 5.74 14.09
CA ALA A 236 28.50 6.17 15.39
C ALA A 236 29.65 5.27 15.90
N ARG A 237 29.50 3.95 15.81
CA ARG A 237 30.55 2.99 16.21
C ARG A 237 31.86 3.17 15.43
N THR A 238 31.75 3.54 14.15
CA THR A 238 32.93 3.77 13.30
C THR A 238 33.65 5.06 13.68
N LEU A 239 32.91 6.14 13.93
CA LEU A 239 33.46 7.45 14.25
C LEU A 239 34.00 7.55 15.69
N PHE A 240 33.27 7.00 16.66
CA PHE A 240 33.60 7.05 18.09
C PHE A 240 34.19 5.73 18.58
N ARG A 241 35.06 5.13 17.76
CA ARG A 241 35.67 3.82 18.05
C ARG A 241 36.61 3.87 19.26
N ASP A 242 37.32 4.98 19.41
CA ASP A 242 38.26 5.25 20.50
C ASP A 242 37.59 5.21 21.88
N VAL A 243 36.38 5.76 21.99
CA VAL A 243 35.61 5.79 23.24
C VAL A 243 34.58 4.65 23.38
N PHE A 244 34.60 3.66 22.47
CA PHE A 244 33.59 2.59 22.46
C PHE A 244 33.59 1.73 23.74
N ALA A 245 34.76 1.55 24.36
CA ALA A 245 34.91 0.77 25.60
C ALA A 245 34.79 1.62 26.89
N GLY A 246 34.51 2.91 26.75
CA GLY A 246 34.51 3.88 27.86
C GLY A 246 35.29 5.14 27.50
N ILE A 247 35.05 6.20 28.27
CA ILE A 247 35.81 7.46 28.17
C ILE A 247 37.10 7.40 28.99
N ASP A 248 38.03 8.30 28.71
CA ASP A 248 39.23 8.50 29.52
C ASP A 248 38.84 8.87 30.97
N PRO A 249 39.31 8.14 32.00
CA PRO A 249 39.02 8.47 33.39
C PRO A 249 39.51 9.86 33.84
N ASP A 250 40.50 10.46 33.15
CA ASP A 250 41.11 11.73 33.55
C ASP A 250 40.60 12.95 32.74
N LEU A 251 39.38 12.88 32.19
CA LEU A 251 38.83 13.87 31.24
C LEU A 251 38.35 15.20 31.86
N ASP A 252 38.27 15.30 33.20
CA ASP A 252 37.51 16.34 33.91
C ASP A 252 37.91 17.78 33.56
N ALA A 253 39.20 18.07 33.42
CA ALA A 253 39.67 19.43 33.14
C ALA A 253 39.28 19.94 31.73
N GLN A 254 38.95 19.06 30.78
CA GLN A 254 38.62 19.44 29.39
C GLN A 254 37.14 19.82 29.19
N VAL A 255 36.27 19.43 30.12
CA VAL A 255 34.82 19.68 30.05
C VAL A 255 34.37 20.87 30.88
N GLU A 256 35.28 21.52 31.62
CA GLU A 256 35.00 22.73 32.39
C GLU A 256 34.55 23.89 31.50
N PHE A 257 33.44 24.53 31.88
CA PHE A 257 32.87 25.64 31.14
C PHE A 257 33.83 26.84 31.09
N GLY A 258 34.15 27.30 29.88
CA GLY A 258 34.95 28.50 29.68
C GLY A 258 36.46 28.32 29.90
N ALA A 259 36.96 27.12 30.19
CA ALA A 259 38.39 26.86 30.36
C ALA A 259 39.21 27.04 29.07
N PHE A 260 38.59 26.78 27.91
CA PHE A 260 39.22 26.86 26.58
C PHE A 260 38.47 27.81 25.65
N GLN A 261 39.17 28.39 24.68
CA GLN A 261 38.56 29.20 23.62
C GLN A 261 37.84 28.32 22.58
N LYS A 262 38.29 27.07 22.36
CA LYS A 262 37.68 26.09 21.47
C LYS A 262 37.50 24.74 22.18
N LEU A 263 36.29 24.17 22.14
CA LEU A 263 35.99 22.86 22.74
C LEU A 263 36.81 21.76 22.08
N GLY A 264 37.30 20.81 22.89
CA GLY A 264 38.10 19.67 22.43
C GLY A 264 39.51 20.01 21.94
N ASN A 265 40.02 21.23 22.20
CA ASN A 265 41.40 21.61 21.84
C ASN A 265 42.19 22.16 23.06
N PRO A 266 43.09 21.35 23.65
CA PRO A 266 43.84 21.73 24.84
C PRO A 266 44.83 22.88 24.63
N THR A 267 45.23 23.17 23.39
CA THR A 267 46.16 24.27 23.06
C THR A 267 45.53 25.67 23.20
N THR A 268 44.22 25.76 23.42
CA THR A 268 43.47 27.02 23.44
C THR A 268 43.00 27.43 24.83
N ARG A 269 43.73 27.05 25.89
CA ARG A 269 43.37 27.39 27.27
C ARG A 269 43.34 28.90 27.45
N ARG A 270 42.28 29.43 28.06
CA ARG A 270 42.18 30.86 28.36
C ARG A 270 43.21 31.22 29.42
N GLN A 271 43.95 32.32 29.20
CA GLN A 271 44.78 32.91 30.24
C GLN A 271 43.85 33.61 31.24
N ILE A 272 44.11 33.40 32.52
CA ILE A 272 43.43 34.14 33.59
C ILE A 272 43.93 35.58 33.49
N ALA A 273 43.01 36.53 33.29
CA ALA A 273 43.31 37.96 33.37
C ALA A 273 43.49 38.39 34.83
#